data_AF-A0A920RTN3-F1
#
_entry.id   AF-A0A920RTN3-F1
#
_cell.length_a   1.000
_cell.length_b   1.000
_cell.length_c   1.000
_cell.angle_alpha   90.00
_cell.angle_beta   90.00
_cell.angle_gamma   90.00
#
_symmetry.space_group_name_H-M   'P 1'
#
loop_
_entity.id
_entity.type
_entity.pdbx_description
1 polymer ?
#
loop_
_entity_poly.entity_id
_entity_poly.type
_entity_poly.pdbx_seq_one_letter_code
_entity_poly.pdbx_strand_id
1 'polypeptide(L)'
;MAQDLDNHFGKVIRVNDDGSIPEDNPFVSIPGAKPEIWSYGHRNLQGIVINSDGSVVYEHEHGPRGGDELNIIEKGKNYGWPAITYGIDYSGALISPFKEKEGMEQPIRYWVPSIAPSGMTFYDGDLFPDWKGSFLSLL
;
A
#
# COMPACT_ATOMS: atom_id res chain seq x y z
N MET A 1 -0.58 -11.20 11.63
CA MET A 1 -1.60 -10.71 10.66
C MET A 1 -1.15 -9.38 10.06
N ALA A 2 -1.86 -8.87 9.04
CA ALA A 2 -1.58 -7.56 8.44
C ALA A 2 -1.53 -6.40 9.45
N GLN A 3 -2.33 -6.49 10.51
CA GLN A 3 -2.38 -5.51 11.60
C GLN A 3 -1.27 -5.70 12.66
N ASP A 4 -0.69 -6.90 12.78
CA ASP A 4 0.31 -7.17 13.81
C ASP A 4 1.70 -6.79 13.29
N LEU A 5 2.48 -6.10 14.13
CA LEU A 5 3.81 -5.59 13.81
C LEU A 5 4.94 -6.60 14.06
N ASP A 6 4.64 -7.78 14.58
CA ASP A 6 5.61 -8.84 14.90
C ASP A 6 5.96 -9.76 13.72
N ASN A 7 5.38 -9.48 12.55
CA ASN A 7 5.53 -10.27 11.32
C ASN A 7 5.53 -9.37 10.07
N HIS A 8 5.80 -9.97 8.92
CA HIS A 8 5.93 -9.27 7.63
C HIS A 8 4.70 -9.36 6.72
N PHE A 9 3.62 -10.01 7.16
CA PHE A 9 2.42 -10.11 6.31
C PHE A 9 1.76 -8.74 6.17
N GLY A 10 1.47 -8.32 4.94
CA GLY A 10 0.76 -7.06 4.67
C GLY A 10 1.52 -5.81 5.09
N LYS A 11 2.82 -5.74 4.76
CA LYS A 11 3.73 -4.64 5.14
C LYS A 11 4.42 -4.07 3.90
N VAL A 12 4.66 -2.76 3.90
CA VAL A 12 5.79 -2.18 3.17
C VAL A 12 6.97 -2.13 4.13
N ILE A 13 8.13 -2.55 3.66
CA ILE A 13 9.38 -2.50 4.44
C ILE A 13 10.33 -1.47 3.85
N ARG A 14 11.17 -0.88 4.70
CA ARG A 14 12.25 0.04 4.30
C ARG A 14 13.56 -0.43 4.92
N VAL A 15 14.55 -0.64 4.07
CA VAL A 15 15.93 -0.97 4.43
C VAL A 15 16.89 -0.02 3.73
N ASN A 16 18.12 0.11 4.24
CA ASN A 16 19.21 0.75 3.51
C ASN A 16 19.64 -0.12 2.33
N ASP A 17 20.40 0.45 1.39
CA ASP A 17 20.87 -0.27 0.20
C ASP A 17 21.77 -1.48 0.53
N ASP A 18 22.42 -1.47 1.69
CA ASP A 18 23.21 -2.59 2.21
C ASP A 18 22.38 -3.62 2.99
N GLY A 19 21.07 -3.42 3.07
CA GLY A 19 20.12 -4.27 3.81
C GLY A 19 20.04 -4.00 5.31
N SER A 20 20.83 -3.06 5.85
CA SER A 20 20.72 -2.64 7.26
C SER A 20 19.42 -1.87 7.51
N ILE A 21 19.00 -1.81 8.77
CA ILE A 21 17.76 -1.12 9.16
C ILE A 21 18.05 0.37 9.37
N PRO A 22 17.35 1.29 8.68
CA PRO A 22 17.42 2.71 8.97
C PRO A 22 17.00 2.98 10.42
N GLU A 23 17.85 3.70 11.16
CA GLU A 23 17.58 4.02 12.58
C GLU A 23 16.32 4.87 12.77
N ASP A 24 15.92 5.59 11.73
CA ASP A 24 14.74 6.42 11.74
C ASP A 24 13.45 5.68 11.34
N ASN A 25 13.46 4.36 11.11
CA ASN A 25 12.24 3.63 10.82
C ASN A 25 11.21 3.73 11.97
N PRO A 26 9.89 3.72 11.66
CA PRO A 26 8.85 4.10 12.63
C PRO A 26 8.71 3.15 13.82
N PHE A 27 9.17 1.90 13.70
CA PHE A 27 8.96 0.88 14.72
C PHE A 27 10.26 0.36 15.36
N VAL A 28 11.40 1.01 15.11
CA VAL A 28 12.72 0.60 15.63
C VAL A 28 12.76 0.49 17.15
N SER A 29 12.08 1.41 17.84
CA SER A 29 12.06 1.48 19.30
C SER A 29 10.87 0.74 19.93
N ILE A 30 10.06 0.02 19.15
CA ILE A 30 8.83 -0.63 19.64
C ILE A 30 9.13 -2.10 19.96
N PRO A 31 9.10 -2.51 21.24
CA PRO A 31 9.38 -3.89 21.62
C PRO A 31 8.45 -4.88 20.92
N GLY A 32 9.03 -5.91 20.31
CA GLY A 32 8.29 -6.97 19.60
C GLY A 32 7.89 -6.62 18.16
N ALA A 33 8.01 -5.35 17.73
CA ALA A 33 7.80 -4.99 16.34
C ALA A 33 9.03 -5.36 15.48
N LYS A 34 8.79 -5.66 14.20
CA LYS A 34 9.85 -5.78 13.17
C LYS A 34 10.31 -4.37 12.77
N PRO A 35 11.57 -4.00 13.04
CA PRO A 35 12.04 -2.61 12.89
C PRO A 35 12.15 -2.15 11.41
N GLU A 36 12.15 -3.06 10.45
CA GLU A 36 12.12 -2.80 9.01
C GLU A 36 10.74 -2.36 8.49
N ILE A 37 9.67 -2.50 9.27
CA ILE A 37 8.33 -2.12 8.84
C ILE A 37 8.28 -0.60 8.62
N TRP A 38 7.81 -0.19 7.44
CA TRP A 38 7.54 1.21 7.10
C TRP A 38 6.06 1.55 7.25
N SER A 39 5.18 0.73 6.69
CA SER A 39 3.73 0.81 6.83
C SER A 39 3.10 -0.59 6.94
N TYR A 40 1.85 -0.66 7.38
CA TYR A 40 1.16 -1.92 7.63
C TYR A 40 -0.33 -1.83 7.31
N GLY A 41 -1.05 -2.95 7.44
CA GLY A 41 -2.46 -3.02 7.10
C GLY A 41 -2.71 -3.10 5.60
N HIS A 42 -1.80 -3.74 4.86
CA HIS A 42 -1.97 -4.04 3.43
C HIS A 42 -2.48 -5.47 3.24
N ARG A 43 -3.21 -5.70 2.14
CA ARG A 43 -3.69 -7.02 1.73
C ARG A 43 -2.68 -7.72 0.83
N ASN A 44 -2.49 -7.21 -0.39
CA ASN A 44 -1.70 -7.87 -1.42
C ASN A 44 -1.17 -6.87 -2.44
N LEU A 45 -0.11 -6.15 -2.05
CA LEU A 45 0.60 -5.17 -2.86
C LEU A 45 1.15 -5.82 -4.13
N GLN A 46 1.01 -5.16 -5.28
CA GLN A 46 1.51 -5.66 -6.57
C GLN A 46 2.48 -4.68 -7.24
N GLY A 47 2.16 -3.39 -7.21
CA GLY A 47 2.96 -2.34 -7.81
C GLY A 47 3.38 -1.30 -6.78
N ILE A 48 4.64 -0.87 -6.84
CA ILE A 48 5.17 0.24 -6.06
C ILE A 48 6.05 1.10 -6.96
N VAL A 49 5.89 2.41 -6.90
CA VAL A 49 6.70 3.36 -7.66
C VAL A 49 6.94 4.62 -6.84
N ILE A 50 8.10 5.24 -7.05
CA ILE A 50 8.42 6.54 -6.48
C ILE A 50 8.26 7.57 -7.60
N ASN A 51 7.65 8.70 -7.31
CA ASN A 51 7.60 9.81 -8.26
C ASN A 51 9.01 10.34 -8.60
N SER A 52 9.10 11.16 -9.65
CA SER A 52 10.40 11.58 -10.20
C SER A 52 11.30 12.36 -9.23
N ASP A 53 10.72 13.10 -8.28
CA ASP A 53 11.49 13.88 -7.30
C ASP A 53 11.82 13.09 -6.02
N GLY A 54 11.38 11.83 -5.93
CA GLY A 54 11.66 10.96 -4.79
C GLY A 54 10.77 11.20 -3.56
N SER A 55 9.82 12.14 -3.61
CA SER A 55 9.07 12.58 -2.43
C SER A 55 7.84 11.75 -2.10
N VAL A 56 7.28 11.02 -3.07
CA VAL A 56 6.04 10.26 -2.89
C VAL A 56 6.20 8.83 -3.37
N VAL A 57 5.90 7.89 -2.48
CA VAL A 57 5.80 6.47 -2.77
C VAL A 57 4.34 6.13 -3.05
N TYR A 58 4.05 5.70 -4.26
CA TYR A 58 2.75 5.18 -4.65
C TYR A 58 2.79 3.66 -4.66
N GLU A 59 1.69 3.06 -4.24
CA GLU A 59 1.54 1.62 -4.18
C GLU A 59 0.11 1.27 -4.58
N HIS A 60 -0.07 0.15 -5.28
CA HIS A 60 -1.40 -0.40 -5.47
C HIS A 60 -1.47 -1.88 -5.10
N GLU A 61 -2.62 -2.26 -4.57
CA GLU A 61 -2.86 -3.59 -4.05
C GLU A 61 -4.17 -4.19 -4.54
N HIS A 62 -4.20 -5.52 -4.58
CA HIS A 62 -5.42 -6.26 -4.85
C HIS A 62 -6.31 -6.31 -3.61
N GLY A 63 -7.57 -5.93 -3.80
CA GLY A 63 -8.67 -6.26 -2.91
C GLY A 63 -9.09 -7.72 -3.02
N PRO A 64 -10.05 -8.16 -2.19
CA PRO A 64 -10.72 -9.46 -2.33
C PRO A 64 -11.64 -9.47 -3.56
N ARG A 65 -12.95 -9.69 -3.41
CA ARG A 65 -13.91 -9.48 -4.50
C ARG A 65 -14.24 -7.99 -4.58
N GLY A 66 -13.50 -7.26 -5.41
CA GLY A 66 -13.54 -5.80 -5.42
C GLY A 66 -12.61 -5.21 -4.37
N GLY A 67 -12.44 -3.88 -4.43
CA GLY A 67 -11.67 -3.12 -3.45
C GLY A 67 -10.18 -3.14 -3.72
N ASP A 68 -9.76 -3.17 -4.99
CA ASP A 68 -8.37 -2.84 -5.31
C ASP A 68 -8.12 -1.36 -4.99
N GLU A 69 -6.90 -1.03 -4.60
CA GLU A 69 -6.56 0.28 -4.03
C GLU A 69 -5.28 0.83 -4.65
N LEU A 70 -5.22 2.17 -4.77
CA LEU A 70 -4.01 2.95 -5.00
C LEU A 70 -3.81 3.85 -3.78
N ASN A 71 -2.64 3.75 -3.17
CA ASN A 71 -2.26 4.38 -1.92
C ASN A 71 -1.04 5.28 -2.11
N ILE A 72 -0.96 6.32 -1.27
CA ILE A 72 0.30 7.04 -1.01
C ILE A 72 0.85 6.47 0.28
N ILE A 73 2.05 5.89 0.23
CA ILE A 73 2.67 5.18 1.35
C ILE A 73 3.45 6.14 2.25
N GLU A 74 3.05 6.20 3.52
CA GLU A 74 3.61 7.11 4.51
C GLU A 74 4.15 6.36 5.74
N LYS A 75 5.12 7.01 6.41
CA LYS A 75 5.84 6.48 7.57
C LYS A 75 4.89 6.12 8.72
N GLY A 76 4.91 4.85 9.13
CA GLY A 76 4.21 4.33 10.30
C GLY A 76 2.69 4.21 10.15
N LYS A 77 2.15 4.43 8.95
CA LYS A 77 0.71 4.44 8.71
C LYS A 77 0.10 3.05 8.57
N ASN A 78 -1.18 2.97 8.90
CA ASN A 78 -2.02 1.78 8.81
C ASN A 78 -3.01 1.92 7.66
N TYR A 79 -2.91 1.08 6.63
CA TYR A 79 -3.81 1.06 5.48
C TYR A 79 -5.04 0.16 5.70
N GLY A 80 -5.16 -0.39 6.90
CA GLY A 80 -6.43 -0.80 7.45
C GLY A 80 -6.89 -2.22 7.13
N TRP A 81 -6.32 -2.93 6.16
CA TRP A 81 -6.67 -4.32 5.90
C TRP A 81 -6.36 -5.23 7.12
N PRO A 82 -7.26 -6.18 7.48
CA PRO A 82 -8.62 -6.40 6.97
C PRO A 82 -9.70 -5.66 7.79
N ALA A 83 -9.32 -4.79 8.72
CA ALA A 83 -10.23 -4.08 9.61
C ALA A 83 -11.13 -3.08 8.86
N ILE A 84 -10.65 -2.52 7.75
CA ILE A 84 -11.45 -1.82 6.75
C ILE A 84 -11.18 -2.44 5.37
N THR A 85 -12.17 -2.43 4.49
CA THR A 85 -11.98 -2.76 3.08
C THR A 85 -13.18 -2.29 2.25
N TYR A 86 -12.92 -1.93 1.00
CA TYR A 86 -13.97 -1.68 0.01
C TYR A 86 -14.52 -2.95 -0.64
N GLY A 87 -13.81 -4.08 -0.48
CA GLY A 87 -14.16 -5.36 -1.07
C GLY A 87 -15.00 -6.25 -0.15
N ILE A 88 -15.56 -7.30 -0.73
CA ILE A 88 -16.26 -8.37 0.01
C ILE A 88 -15.54 -9.70 -0.20
N ASP A 89 -15.89 -10.70 0.61
CA ASP A 89 -15.40 -12.05 0.40
C ASP A 89 -15.95 -12.60 -0.93
N TYR A 90 -15.22 -13.52 -1.58
CA TYR A 90 -15.67 -14.10 -2.83
C TYR A 90 -17.01 -14.85 -2.70
N SER A 91 -17.34 -15.36 -1.51
CA SER A 91 -18.66 -15.92 -1.18
C SER A 91 -19.80 -14.90 -1.18
N GLY A 92 -19.49 -13.61 -1.12
CA GLY A 92 -20.45 -12.51 -0.96
C GLY A 92 -20.62 -12.02 0.48
N ALA A 93 -19.97 -12.67 1.46
CA ALA A 93 -19.96 -12.22 2.84
C ALA A 93 -19.14 -10.94 3.03
N LEU A 94 -19.46 -10.15 4.05
CA LEU A 94 -18.63 -9.01 4.44
C LEU A 94 -17.35 -9.51 5.10
N ILE A 95 -16.20 -8.97 4.68
CA ILE A 95 -14.93 -9.18 5.38
C ILE A 95 -14.83 -8.23 6.58
N SER A 96 -15.19 -6.97 6.36
CA SER A 96 -15.34 -5.96 7.39
C SER A 96 -16.69 -5.26 7.25
N PRO A 97 -17.34 -4.88 8.36
CA PRO A 97 -18.48 -3.97 8.31
C PRO A 97 -18.07 -2.51 8.06
N PHE A 98 -16.76 -2.20 8.03
CA PHE A 98 -16.23 -0.85 7.93
C PHE A 98 -15.46 -0.63 6.62
N LYS A 99 -15.59 0.57 6.06
CA LYS A 99 -14.77 1.09 4.95
C LYS A 99 -13.74 2.12 5.41
N GLU A 100 -14.05 2.79 6.51
CA GLU A 100 -13.21 3.79 7.15
C GLU A 100 -13.24 3.57 8.66
N LYS A 101 -12.14 3.93 9.33
CA LYS A 101 -12.03 3.89 10.78
C LYS A 101 -10.92 4.83 11.22
N GLU A 102 -11.09 5.45 12.39
CA GLU A 102 -10.05 6.29 12.99
C GLU A 102 -8.72 5.54 13.11
N GLY A 103 -7.62 6.22 12.76
CA GLY A 103 -6.27 5.68 12.77
C GLY A 103 -5.93 4.78 11.57
N MET A 104 -6.78 4.72 10.55
CA MET A 104 -6.55 4.00 9.30
C MET A 104 -6.65 4.95 8.11
N GLU A 105 -5.66 4.87 7.24
CA GLU A 105 -5.58 5.69 6.03
C GLU A 105 -6.57 5.18 4.97
N GLN A 106 -6.94 6.07 4.06
CA GLN A 106 -7.80 5.76 2.93
C GLN A 106 -7.01 5.79 1.63
N PRO A 107 -7.36 4.92 0.66
CA PRO A 107 -6.71 4.95 -0.64
C PRO A 107 -7.09 6.23 -1.38
N ILE A 108 -6.16 6.76 -2.18
CA ILE A 108 -6.45 7.90 -3.07
C ILE A 108 -7.38 7.50 -4.22
N ARG A 109 -7.42 6.21 -4.54
CA ARG A 109 -8.37 5.61 -5.48
C ARG A 109 -8.64 4.16 -5.10
N TYR A 110 -9.88 3.73 -5.23
CA TYR A 110 -10.24 2.32 -5.15
C TYR A 110 -11.12 1.90 -6.33
N TRP A 111 -11.18 0.59 -6.60
CA TRP A 111 -11.98 0.01 -7.67
C TRP A 111 -12.91 -1.09 -7.17
N VAL A 112 -14.20 -0.94 -7.48
CA VAL A 112 -15.22 -1.97 -7.31
C VAL A 112 -16.06 -1.99 -8.61
N PRO A 113 -16.01 -3.07 -9.42
CA PRO A 113 -15.23 -4.29 -9.22
C PRO A 113 -13.71 -4.07 -9.33
N SER A 114 -12.94 -5.05 -8.84
CA SER A 114 -11.47 -5.08 -8.95
C SER A 114 -11.05 -5.05 -10.43
N ILE A 115 -9.96 -4.33 -10.71
CA ILE A 115 -9.31 -4.28 -12.02
C ILE A 115 -8.05 -5.17 -12.09
N ALA A 116 -7.63 -5.72 -10.95
CA ALA A 116 -6.43 -6.54 -10.75
C ALA A 116 -5.14 -5.85 -11.24
N PRO A 117 -4.80 -4.65 -10.71
CA PRO A 117 -3.62 -3.91 -11.18
C PRO A 117 -2.31 -4.63 -10.80
N SER A 118 -1.31 -4.58 -11.69
CA SER A 118 -0.05 -5.32 -11.53
C SER A 118 1.22 -4.45 -11.59
N GLY A 119 1.92 -4.40 -12.73
CA GLY A 119 3.06 -3.50 -12.88
C GLY A 119 2.59 -2.05 -12.89
N MET A 120 3.32 -1.14 -12.24
CA MET A 120 3.04 0.30 -12.25
C MET A 120 4.29 1.10 -12.58
N THR A 121 4.13 2.14 -13.39
CA THR A 121 5.17 3.13 -13.66
C THR A 121 4.59 4.55 -13.62
N PHE A 122 5.41 5.49 -13.15
CA PHE A 122 5.10 6.91 -13.16
C PHE A 122 5.78 7.54 -14.38
N TYR A 123 5.00 8.21 -15.24
CA TYR A 123 5.52 8.80 -16.45
C TYR A 123 5.87 10.28 -16.25
N ASP A 124 7.13 10.64 -16.49
CA ASP A 124 7.62 12.02 -16.46
C ASP A 124 8.55 12.36 -17.65
N GLY A 125 8.50 11.54 -18.70
CA GLY A 125 9.32 11.74 -19.89
C GLY A 125 8.85 12.92 -20.74
N ASP A 126 9.78 13.52 -21.50
CA ASP A 126 9.46 14.59 -22.46
C ASP A 126 8.89 14.08 -23.78
N LEU A 127 8.96 12.78 -24.05
CA LEU A 127 8.57 12.20 -25.35
C LEU A 127 7.06 12.28 -25.58
N PHE A 128 6.26 12.14 -24.53
CA PHE A 128 4.79 12.25 -24.54
C PHE A 128 4.37 13.26 -23.46
N PRO A 129 4.49 14.57 -23.70
CA PRO A 129 4.27 15.59 -22.68
C PRO A 129 2.89 15.53 -22.02
N ASP A 130 1.86 15.15 -22.78
CA ASP A 130 0.48 15.04 -22.29
C ASP A 130 0.29 13.92 -21.25
N TRP A 131 1.24 12.98 -21.16
CA TRP A 131 1.20 11.88 -20.21
C TRP A 131 1.98 12.16 -18.94
N LYS A 132 2.70 13.30 -18.85
CA LYS A 132 3.47 13.65 -17.65
C LYS A 132 2.58 13.69 -16.41
N GLY A 133 3.05 13.05 -15.35
CA GLY A 133 2.32 12.90 -14.10
C GLY A 133 1.31 11.74 -14.09
N SER A 134 1.21 10.96 -15.17
CA SER A 134 0.30 9.81 -15.23
C SER A 134 0.91 8.55 -14.64
N PHE A 135 0.05 7.73 -14.04
CA PHE A 135 0.37 6.33 -13.73
C PHE A 135 -0.05 5.44 -14.89
N LEU A 136 0.88 4.61 -15.36
CA LEU A 136 0.58 3.55 -16.30
C LEU A 136 0.64 2.23 -15.53
N SER A 137 -0.44 1.46 -15.58
CA SER A 137 -0.53 0.17 -14.91
C SER A 137 -0.87 -0.93 -15.92
N LEU A 138 -0.27 -2.10 -15.72
CA LEU A 138 -0.63 -3.32 -16.42
C LEU A 138 -1.81 -3.96 -15.69
N LEU A 139 -2.83 -4.38 -16.45
CA LEU A 139 -4.02 -5.10 -15.96
C LEU A 139 -3.96 -6.58 -16.33
#